data_AF-A0A8X6RJ88-F1
#
_entry.id   AF-A0A8X6RJ88-F1
#
_cell.length_a   1.000
_cell.length_b   1.000
_cell.length_c   1.000
_cell.angle_alpha   90.00
_cell.angle_beta   90.00
_cell.angle_gamma   90.00
#
_symmetry.space_group_name_H-M   'P 1'
#
loop_
_entity.id
_entity.type
_entity.pdbx_description
1 polymer ?
#
loop_
_entity_poly.entity_id
_entity_poly.type
_entity_poly.pdbx_seq_one_letter_code
_entity_poly.pdbx_strand_id
1 'polypeptide(L)'
;MDATKVNIPSNIDLADKDFGIPGEIDMLIGCELFFELLRPNKFRSPCEKWLFQETVFEYIVVGSSDKFEEKSYCGLAINAEINSDNLNQQLQAFWEIEKVDESSIEHSLEEEICETLYQNTHYRTEEGRYVVQLPLKKRSILFR
;
A
#
# COMPACT_ATOMS: atom_id res chain seq x y z
N MET A 1 7.00 -5.92 -11.62
CA MET A 1 6.80 -7.37 -11.87
C MET A 1 7.26 -7.65 -13.29
N ASP A 2 8.13 -8.63 -13.50
CA ASP A 2 8.56 -9.01 -14.85
C ASP A 2 7.59 -10.05 -15.42
N ALA A 3 6.62 -9.59 -16.21
CA ALA A 3 5.54 -10.43 -16.74
C ALA A 3 6.06 -11.56 -17.64
N THR A 4 7.25 -11.41 -18.24
CA THR A 4 7.86 -12.44 -19.10
C THR A 4 8.23 -13.73 -18.35
N LYS A 5 8.32 -13.66 -17.02
CA LYS A 5 8.63 -14.81 -16.14
C LYS A 5 7.38 -15.55 -15.65
N VAL A 6 6.19 -15.09 -16.03
CA VAL A 6 4.93 -15.75 -15.70
C VAL A 6 4.61 -16.74 -16.80
N ASN A 7 4.68 -18.04 -16.49
CA ASN A 7 4.24 -19.08 -17.43
C ASN A 7 2.73 -19.28 -17.27
N ILE A 8 1.95 -18.67 -18.17
CA ILE A 8 0.49 -18.75 -18.18
C ILE A 8 0.07 -20.07 -18.84
N PRO A 9 -0.72 -20.92 -18.17
CA PRO A 9 -1.21 -22.16 -18.78
C PRO A 9 -2.10 -21.89 -19.98
N SER A 10 -2.00 -22.72 -21.02
CA SER A 10 -2.79 -22.57 -22.26
C SER A 10 -4.28 -22.87 -22.11
N ASN A 11 -4.70 -23.42 -20.97
CA ASN A 11 -6.08 -23.80 -20.69
C ASN A 11 -6.85 -22.75 -19.87
N ILE A 12 -6.28 -21.56 -19.69
CA ILE A 12 -6.95 -20.45 -18.99
C ILE A 12 -6.91 -19.18 -19.81
N ASP A 13 -7.90 -18.34 -19.58
CA ASP A 13 -7.96 -16.97 -20.06
C ASP A 13 -7.62 -16.02 -18.91
N LEU A 14 -6.75 -15.03 -19.18
CA LEU A 14 -6.55 -13.93 -18.25
C LEU A 14 -7.62 -12.86 -18.44
N ALA A 15 -7.92 -12.15 -17.35
CA ALA A 15 -8.79 -10.99 -17.33
C ALA A 15 -8.22 -9.84 -18.16
N ASP A 16 -6.92 -9.61 -18.03
CA ASP A 16 -6.15 -8.69 -18.86
C ASP A 16 -5.60 -9.46 -20.08
N LYS A 17 -6.12 -9.18 -21.28
CA LYS A 17 -5.70 -9.83 -22.53
C LYS A 17 -4.33 -9.37 -23.01
N ASP A 18 -3.91 -8.17 -22.61
CA ASP A 18 -2.63 -7.57 -22.95
C ASP A 18 -1.65 -7.66 -21.77
N PHE A 19 -1.83 -8.69 -20.91
CA PHE A 19 -1.06 -8.86 -19.68
C PHE A 19 0.46 -8.67 -19.88
N GLY A 20 1.01 -7.74 -19.09
CA GLY A 20 2.44 -7.40 -19.14
C GLY A 20 2.81 -6.32 -20.14
N ILE A 21 1.84 -5.80 -20.90
CA ILE A 21 1.99 -4.63 -21.77
C ILE A 21 1.36 -3.42 -21.06
N PRO A 22 2.10 -2.32 -20.85
CA PRO A 22 1.51 -1.10 -20.28
C PRO A 22 0.35 -0.58 -21.15
N GLY A 23 -0.78 -0.28 -20.53
CA GLY A 23 -1.99 0.24 -21.17
C GLY A 23 -2.75 1.24 -20.30
N GLU A 24 -3.86 1.75 -20.81
CA GLU A 24 -4.76 2.61 -20.04
C GLU A 24 -5.52 1.80 -18.99
N ILE A 25 -5.94 2.45 -17.90
CA ILE A 25 -6.75 1.82 -16.86
C ILE A 25 -8.22 1.94 -17.26
N ASP A 26 -8.88 0.81 -17.52
CA ASP A 26 -10.31 0.79 -17.88
C ASP A 26 -11.22 1.13 -16.68
N MET A 27 -10.91 0.59 -15.49
CA MET A 27 -11.75 0.71 -14.30
C MET A 27 -10.96 0.52 -13.01
N LEU A 28 -11.34 1.24 -11.95
CA LEU A 28 -10.90 1.00 -10.57
C LEU A 28 -11.98 0.24 -9.80
N ILE A 29 -11.60 -0.85 -9.15
CA ILE A 29 -12.51 -1.71 -8.38
C ILE A 29 -12.33 -1.44 -6.89
N GLY A 30 -13.41 -1.05 -6.21
CA GLY A 30 -13.43 -0.84 -4.77
C GLY A 30 -13.23 -2.13 -3.97
N CYS A 31 -12.67 -2.01 -2.76
CA CYS A 31 -12.46 -3.15 -1.86
C CYS A 31 -13.77 -3.85 -1.45
N GLU A 32 -14.89 -3.12 -1.46
CA GLU A 32 -16.22 -3.65 -1.18
C GLU A 32 -16.66 -4.72 -2.17
N LEU A 33 -16.26 -4.61 -3.45
CA LEU A 33 -16.59 -5.58 -4.50
C LEU A 33 -15.56 -6.71 -4.58
N PHE A 34 -14.34 -6.52 -4.07
CA PHE A 34 -13.22 -7.43 -4.29
C PHE A 34 -13.56 -8.90 -4.00
N PHE A 35 -14.18 -9.17 -2.86
CA PHE A 35 -14.53 -10.55 -2.46
C PHE A 35 -15.69 -11.15 -3.25
N GLU A 36 -16.57 -10.32 -3.80
CA GLU A 36 -17.69 -10.76 -4.64
C GLU A 36 -17.22 -11.20 -6.04
N LEU A 37 -16.10 -10.64 -6.51
CA LEU A 37 -15.53 -10.96 -7.81
C LEU A 37 -14.77 -12.29 -7.82
N LEU A 38 -14.32 -12.79 -6.66
CA LEU A 38 -13.53 -14.01 -6.59
C LEU A 38 -14.37 -15.27 -6.85
N ARG A 39 -13.83 -16.17 -7.66
CA ARG A 39 -14.41 -17.50 -7.89
C ARG A 39 -13.64 -18.59 -7.12
N PRO A 40 -14.23 -19.77 -6.89
CA PRO A 40 -13.58 -20.83 -6.11
C PRO A 40 -12.29 -21.37 -6.75
N ASN A 41 -12.17 -21.33 -8.07
CA ASN A 41 -11.04 -21.94 -8.75
C ASN A 41 -9.77 -21.09 -8.60
N LYS A 42 -8.71 -21.75 -8.17
CA LYS A 42 -7.37 -21.17 -8.12
C LYS A 42 -6.33 -22.26 -8.18
N PHE A 43 -5.17 -21.94 -8.71
CA PHE A 43 -4.04 -22.86 -8.73
C PHE A 43 -2.74 -22.08 -8.68
N ARG A 44 -1.67 -22.73 -8.19
CA ARG A 44 -0.34 -22.16 -8.17
C ARG A 44 0.46 -22.63 -9.36
N SER A 45 1.36 -21.78 -9.84
CA SER A 45 2.38 -22.20 -10.80
C SER A 45 3.27 -23.29 -10.20
N PRO A 46 3.91 -24.14 -11.01
CA PRO A 46 4.83 -25.17 -10.51
C PRO A 46 6.00 -24.64 -9.68
N CYS A 47 6.38 -23.36 -9.87
CA CYS A 47 7.41 -22.70 -9.08
C CYS A 47 6.88 -22.05 -7.78
N GLU A 48 5.59 -22.20 -7.47
CA GLU A 48 4.87 -21.65 -6.31
C GLU A 48 4.86 -20.11 -6.20
N LYS A 49 5.54 -19.41 -7.12
CA LYS A 49 5.66 -17.93 -7.13
C LYS A 49 4.37 -17.21 -7.53
N TRP A 50 3.56 -17.85 -8.37
CA TRP A 50 2.38 -17.23 -8.96
C TRP A 50 1.13 -18.01 -8.56
N LEU A 51 0.11 -17.29 -8.13
CA LEU A 51 -1.24 -17.79 -7.91
C LEU A 51 -2.12 -17.25 -9.03
N PHE A 52 -2.78 -18.16 -9.73
CA PHE A 52 -3.84 -17.83 -10.68
C PHE A 52 -5.17 -17.97 -9.94
N GLN A 53 -5.89 -16.87 -9.82
CA GLN A 53 -7.16 -16.79 -9.13
C GLN A 53 -8.25 -16.47 -10.14
N GLU A 54 -9.22 -17.36 -10.30
CA GLU A 54 -10.37 -17.11 -11.17
C GLU A 54 -11.23 -16.01 -10.55
N THR A 55 -11.70 -15.09 -11.38
CA THR A 55 -12.65 -14.04 -11.00
C THR A 55 -13.84 -14.04 -11.96
N VAL A 56 -14.83 -13.17 -11.73
CA VAL A 56 -15.92 -12.96 -12.71
C VAL A 56 -15.42 -12.42 -14.06
N PHE A 57 -14.21 -11.86 -14.10
CA PHE A 57 -13.57 -11.34 -15.30
C PHE A 57 -12.51 -12.29 -15.88
N GLU A 58 -12.56 -13.59 -15.57
CA GLU A 58 -11.49 -14.58 -15.85
C GLU A 58 -10.32 -14.51 -14.85
N TYR A 59 -9.18 -15.15 -15.16
CA TYR A 59 -8.10 -15.32 -14.21
C TYR A 59 -7.25 -14.06 -14.03
N ILE A 60 -6.94 -13.73 -12.78
CA ILE A 60 -5.91 -12.75 -12.41
C ILE A 60 -4.64 -13.46 -11.94
N VAL A 61 -3.49 -12.82 -12.15
CA VAL A 61 -2.18 -13.29 -11.68
C VAL A 61 -1.81 -12.56 -10.38
N VAL A 62 -1.57 -13.32 -9.32
CA VAL A 62 -1.17 -12.80 -8.01
C VAL A 62 0.20 -13.37 -7.66
N GLY A 63 1.16 -12.52 -7.33
CA GLY A 63 2.47 -12.99 -6.85
C GLY A 63 3.44 -11.85 -6.61
N SER A 64 4.57 -12.19 -6.00
CA SER A 64 5.67 -11.26 -5.78
C SER A 64 6.77 -11.54 -6.78
N SER A 65 7.27 -10.48 -7.43
CA SER A 65 8.55 -10.55 -8.13
C SER A 65 9.68 -10.61 -7.11
N ASP A 66 10.77 -11.30 -7.45
CA ASP A 66 12.04 -11.14 -6.74
C ASP A 66 12.44 -9.65 -6.83
N LYS A 67 12.95 -9.11 -5.72
CA LYS A 67 13.26 -7.69 -5.53
C LYS A 67 14.16 -7.19 -6.66
N PHE A 68 13.66 -6.27 -7.47
CA PHE A 68 14.49 -5.37 -8.28
C PHE A 68 14.53 -4.01 -7.57
N GLU A 69 15.63 -3.29 -7.77
CA GLU A 69 16.03 -1.99 -7.20
C GLU A 69 14.89 -1.17 -6.59
N GLU A 70 15.12 -0.57 -5.42
CA GLU A 70 14.23 0.30 -4.63
C GLU A 70 13.71 1.54 -5.38
N LYS A 71 13.08 1.37 -6.54
CA LYS A 71 12.32 2.40 -7.22
C LYS A 71 10.90 2.30 -6.71
N SER A 72 10.64 3.07 -5.66
CA SER A 72 9.28 3.30 -5.19
C SER A 72 8.59 4.21 -6.21
N TYR A 73 7.62 3.67 -6.94
CA TYR A 73 6.77 4.46 -7.82
C TYR A 73 5.53 4.87 -7.03
N CYS A 74 5.38 6.16 -6.79
CA CYS A 74 4.14 6.74 -6.27
C CYS A 74 3.35 7.27 -7.47
N GLY A 75 2.24 6.59 -7.81
CA GLY A 75 1.32 7.04 -8.86
C GLY A 75 0.10 7.68 -8.22
N LEU A 76 -0.18 8.93 -8.54
CA LEU A 76 -1.44 9.59 -8.21
C LEU A 76 -2.38 9.44 -9.41
N ALA A 77 -3.43 8.62 -9.27
CA ALA A 77 -4.50 8.55 -10.27
C ALA A 77 -5.42 9.76 -10.08
N ILE A 78 -5.50 10.61 -11.09
CA ILE A 78 -6.31 11.84 -11.08
C ILE A 78 -7.38 11.68 -12.15
N ASN A 79 -8.62 12.07 -11.86
CA ASN A 79 -9.66 12.16 -12.89
C ASN A 79 -9.20 13.14 -13.98
N ALA A 80 -9.33 12.76 -15.26
CA ALA A 80 -8.87 13.55 -16.40
C ALA A 80 -9.50 14.97 -16.49
N GLU A 81 -10.59 15.22 -15.77
CA GLU A 81 -11.26 16.52 -15.69
C GLU A 81 -10.66 17.48 -14.65
N ILE A 82 -9.74 17.02 -13.79
CA ILE A 82 -9.10 17.87 -12.78
C ILE A 82 -7.90 18.55 -13.42
N ASN A 83 -8.04 19.82 -13.78
CA ASN A 83 -6.91 20.68 -14.16
C ASN A 83 -5.87 20.70 -13.04
N SER A 84 -4.57 20.74 -13.38
CA SER A 84 -3.44 20.69 -12.42
C SER A 84 -3.56 21.72 -11.28
N ASP A 85 -4.11 22.90 -11.58
CA ASP A 85 -4.30 23.97 -10.61
C ASP A 85 -5.40 23.64 -9.59
N ASN A 86 -6.45 22.93 -10.01
CA ASN A 86 -7.52 22.47 -9.12
C ASN A 86 -7.03 21.37 -8.18
N LEU A 87 -6.16 20.47 -8.68
CA LEU A 87 -5.55 19.43 -7.85
C LEU A 87 -4.68 20.02 -6.76
N ASN A 88 -3.80 20.96 -7.08
CA ASN A 88 -2.93 21.59 -6.09
C ASN A 88 -3.75 22.26 -4.98
N GLN A 89 -4.85 22.93 -5.34
CA GLN A 89 -5.77 23.55 -4.38
C GLN A 89 -6.49 22.51 -3.51
N GLN A 90 -6.96 21.41 -4.10
CA GLN A 90 -7.62 20.33 -3.36
C GLN A 90 -6.67 19.62 -2.40
N LEU A 91 -5.45 19.33 -2.85
CA LEU A 91 -4.40 18.77 -2.00
C LEU A 91 -4.02 19.71 -0.87
N GLN A 92 -3.86 21.00 -1.16
CA GLN A 92 -3.58 22.02 -0.14
C GLN A 92 -4.72 22.08 0.88
N ALA A 93 -5.98 22.13 0.44
CA ALA A 93 -7.15 22.16 1.32
C ALA A 93 -7.25 20.89 2.17
N PHE A 94 -6.96 19.71 1.60
CA PHE A 94 -6.91 18.45 2.32
C PHE A 94 -5.85 18.49 3.44
N TRP A 95 -4.62 18.94 3.12
CA TRP A 95 -3.57 19.08 4.13
C TRP A 95 -3.88 20.14 5.18
N GLU A 96 -4.54 21.24 4.81
CA GLU A 96 -4.98 22.27 5.77
C GLU A 96 -6.04 21.73 6.74
N ILE A 97 -6.94 20.87 6.28
CA ILE A 97 -7.97 20.22 7.12
C ILE A 97 -7.35 19.15 8.04
N GLU A 98 -6.42 18.35 7.54
CA GLU A 98 -5.74 17.31 8.34
C GLU A 98 -4.64 17.86 9.24
N LYS A 99 -4.18 19.10 9.00
CA LYS A 99 -3.18 19.75 9.83
C LYS A 99 -3.77 20.01 11.21
N VAL A 100 -3.27 19.27 12.19
CA VAL A 100 -3.56 19.54 13.59
C VAL A 100 -2.79 20.79 14.00
N ASP A 101 -3.48 21.79 14.55
CA ASP A 101 -2.82 22.98 15.11
C ASP A 101 -2.03 22.58 16.36
N GLU A 102 -0.70 22.41 16.20
CA GLU A 102 0.23 22.04 17.27
C GLU A 102 0.15 22.95 18.50
N SER A 103 -0.26 24.21 18.31
CA SER A 103 -0.42 25.20 19.38
C SER A 103 -1.64 24.97 20.28
N SER A 104 -2.55 24.08 19.89
CA SER A 104 -3.82 23.80 20.59
C SER A 104 -3.86 22.46 21.32
N ILE A 105 -2.78 21.66 21.23
CA ILE A 105 -2.70 20.35 21.87
C ILE A 105 -2.03 20.52 23.24
N GLU A 106 -2.82 20.50 24.31
CA GLU A 106 -2.26 20.22 25.64
C GLU A 106 -1.79 18.76 25.66
N HIS A 107 -0.48 18.54 25.53
CA HIS A 107 0.09 17.21 25.64
C HIS A 107 -0.12 16.67 27.06
N SER A 108 -0.67 15.46 27.15
CA SER A 108 -0.60 14.65 28.36
C SER A 108 0.85 14.32 28.68
N LEU A 109 1.11 14.00 29.96
CA LEU A 109 2.45 13.55 30.39
C LEU A 109 2.93 12.32 29.60
N GLU A 110 2.02 11.42 29.21
CA GLU A 110 2.37 10.27 28.38
C GLU A 110 2.85 10.70 26.99
N GLU A 111 2.20 11.70 26.38
CA GLU A 111 2.57 12.23 25.06
C GLU A 111 3.89 12.98 25.11
N GLU A 112 4.15 13.77 26.15
CA GLU A 112 5.44 14.45 26.35
C GLU A 112 6.61 13.45 26.49
N ILE A 113 6.38 12.34 27.21
CA ILE A 113 7.36 11.25 27.32
C ILE A 113 7.57 10.57 25.96
N CYS A 114 6.51 10.31 25.20
CA CYS A 114 6.60 9.69 23.88
C CYS A 114 7.39 10.59 22.91
N GLU A 115 7.08 11.89 22.87
CA GLU A 115 7.75 12.86 22.01
C GLU A 115 9.23 13.00 22.38
N THR A 116 9.53 13.15 23.68
CA THR A 116 10.92 13.20 24.17
C THR A 116 11.69 11.93 23.82
N LEU A 117 11.06 10.75 23.93
CA LEU A 117 11.70 9.49 23.56
C LEU A 117 11.95 9.42 22.05
N TYR A 118 10.97 9.81 21.22
CA TYR A 118 11.10 9.87 19.78
C TYR A 118 12.27 10.79 19.39
N GLN A 119 12.28 12.03 19.87
CA GLN A 119 13.34 13.00 19.57
C GLN A 119 14.75 12.49 19.92
N ASN A 120 14.89 11.81 21.05
CA ASN A 120 16.19 11.33 21.53
C ASN A 120 16.67 10.01 20.88
N THR A 121 15.76 9.19 20.38
CA THR A 121 16.07 7.81 19.97
C THR A 121 15.79 7.52 18.51
N HIS A 122 15.10 8.42 17.80
CA HIS A 122 14.90 8.28 16.37
C HIS A 122 16.21 8.51 15.63
N TYR A 123 16.47 7.67 14.65
CA TYR A 123 17.55 7.88 13.70
C TYR A 123 17.24 7.21 12.37
N ARG A 124 17.96 7.61 11.33
CA ARG A 124 17.87 7.02 10.00
C ARG A 124 19.11 6.17 9.75
N THR A 125 18.92 4.93 9.31
CA THR A 125 20.02 4.02 8.96
C THR A 125 20.71 4.47 7.67
N GLU A 126 21.91 3.94 7.40
CA GLU A 126 22.60 4.15 6.12
C GLU A 126 21.79 3.64 4.91
N GLU A 127 20.99 2.59 5.11
CA GLU A 127 20.02 2.07 4.12
C GLU A 127 18.73 2.91 4.00
N GLY A 128 18.66 4.06 4.68
CA GLY A 128 17.53 4.99 4.57
C GLY A 128 16.28 4.64 5.38
N ARG A 129 16.28 3.58 6.20
CA ARG A 129 15.16 3.20 7.07
C ARG A 129 15.12 4.04 8.34
N TYR A 130 13.93 4.37 8.82
CA TYR A 130 13.75 5.02 10.12
C TYR A 130 13.70 3.96 11.23
N VAL A 131 14.47 4.19 12.29
CA VAL A 131 14.44 3.41 13.53
C VAL A 131 13.89 4.31 14.63
N VAL A 132 12.90 3.79 15.35
CA VAL A 132 12.22 4.49 16.45
C VAL A 132 12.11 3.53 17.63
N GLN A 133 12.43 4.01 18.84
CA GLN A 133 12.24 3.22 20.04
C GLN A 133 10.79 3.31 20.52
N LEU A 134 10.13 2.17 20.67
CA LEU A 134 8.75 2.11 21.17
C LEU A 134 8.71 2.34 22.69
N PRO A 135 7.96 3.35 23.17
CA PRO A 135 7.72 3.51 24.60
C PRO A 135 6.81 2.38 25.10
N LEU A 136 7.34 1.52 25.96
CA LEU A 136 6.53 0.50 26.62
C LEU A 136 5.94 1.06 27.91
N LYS A 137 4.61 1.00 28.06
CA LYS A 137 3.96 1.31 29.33
C LYS A 137 4.50 0.36 30.40
N LYS A 138 4.97 0.92 31.53
CA LYS A 138 5.30 0.10 32.70
C LYS A 138 4.03 -0.59 33.15
N ARG A 139 4.04 -1.92 33.16
CA ARG A 139 2.97 -2.71 33.78
C ARG A 139 2.95 -2.36 35.26
N SER A 140 1.86 -1.77 35.75
CA SER A 140 1.60 -1.67 37.18
C SER A 140 1.31 -3.07 37.70
N ILE A 141 2.36 -3.82 38.04
CA ILE A 141 2.25 -5.01 38.87
C ILE A 141 1.90 -4.55 40.28
N LEU A 142 0.63 -4.24 40.50
CA LEU A 142 0.03 -4.20 41.82
C LEU A 142 -0.08 -5.65 42.29
N PHE A 143 0.93 -6.13 43.00
CA PHE A 143 0.76 -7.30 43.85
C PHE A 143 -0.18 -6.89 45.00
N ARG A 144 -1.33 -7.55 45.07
CA ARG A 144 -2.23 -7.53 46.23
C ARG A 144 -2.20 -8.90 46.89
#